data_AF-A0A0U5AX75-F1
#
_entry.id   AF-A0A0U5AX75-F1
#
_cell.length_a   1.000
_cell.length_b   1.000
_cell.length_c   1.000
_cell.angle_alpha   90.00
_cell.angle_beta   90.00
_cell.angle_gamma   90.00
#
_symmetry.space_group_name_H-M   'P 1'
#
loop_
_entity.id
_entity.type
_entity.pdbx_description
1 polymer ?
#
loop_
_entity_poly.entity_id
_entity_poly.type
_entity_poly.pdbx_seq_one_letter_code
_entity_poly.pdbx_strand_id
1 'polypeptide(L)' 'MSDLTTLYERYRGLPTNELEDTLYDIEMSASLTLGMNTATERQHKEVLRRLLRERGVDLNSLFES' A
#
# COMPACT_ATOMS: atom_id res chain seq x y z
N MET A 1 2.16 -20.48 3.46
CA MET A 1 2.62 -19.23 2.81
C MET A 1 2.16 -18.08 3.69
N SER A 2 3.04 -17.13 4.01
CA SER A 2 2.67 -15.97 4.83
C SER A 2 1.74 -15.03 4.06
N ASP A 3 0.78 -14.38 4.74
CA ASP A 3 -0.16 -13.43 4.13
C ASP A 3 0.55 -12.34 3.31
N LEU A 4 1.72 -11.88 3.76
CA LEU A 4 2.57 -10.91 3.04
C LEU A 4 3.04 -11.41 1.68
N THR A 5 3.41 -12.69 1.55
CA THR A 5 3.86 -13.27 0.28
C THR A 5 2.71 -13.37 -0.71
N THR A 6 1.53 -13.77 -0.25
CA THR A 6 0.33 -13.84 -1.08
C THR A 6 -0.10 -12.45 -1.56
N LEU A 7 -0.06 -11.44 -0.68
CA LEU A 7 -0.35 -10.05 -1.04
C LEU A 7 0.66 -9.49 -2.03
N TYR A 8 1.95 -9.78 -1.84
CA TYR A 8 3.00 -9.34 -2.75
C TYR A 8 2.80 -9.92 -4.16
N GLU A 9 2.53 -11.22 -4.27
CA GLU A 9 2.28 -11.88 -5.56
C GLU A 9 1.01 -11.34 -6.25
N ARG A 10 0.01 -10.92 -5.48
CA ARG A 10 -1.18 -10.25 -6.02
C ARG A 10 -0.85 -8.86 -6.56
N TYR A 11 -0.16 -8.05 -5.77
CA TYR A 11 0.11 -6.65 -6.12
C TYR A 11 1.19 -6.49 -7.18
N ARG A 12 2.16 -7.41 -7.28
CA ARG A 12 3.24 -7.31 -8.27
C ARG A 12 2.71 -7.30 -9.72
N GLY A 13 1.53 -7.88 -9.96
CA GLY A 13 0.89 -7.93 -11.27
C GLY A 13 0.16 -6.65 -11.68
N LEU A 14 -0.04 -5.71 -10.76
CA LEU A 14 -0.75 -4.46 -11.03
C LEU A 14 0.19 -3.38 -11.58
N PRO A 15 -0.31 -2.44 -12.41
CA PRO A 15 0.46 -1.30 -12.86
C PRO A 15 0.74 -0.33 -11.69
N THR A 16 1.75 0.53 -11.85
CA THR A 16 2.26 1.37 -10.75
C THR A 16 1.22 2.37 -10.24
N ASN A 17 0.46 3.00 -11.15
CA ASN A 17 -0.62 3.91 -10.80
C ASN A 17 -1.68 3.25 -9.91
N GLU A 18 -2.07 2.01 -10.20
CA GLU A 18 -3.04 1.30 -9.35
C GLU A 18 -2.48 1.00 -7.95
N LEU A 19 -1.18 0.76 -7.83
CA LEU A 19 -0.52 0.58 -6.53
C LEU A 19 -0.47 1.89 -5.73
N GLU A 20 -0.23 3.01 -6.41
CA GLU A 20 -0.25 4.35 -5.83
C GLU A 20 -1.66 4.71 -5.33
N ASP A 21 -2.68 4.54 -6.19
CA ASP A 21 -4.09 4.77 -5.86
C ASP A 21 -4.53 3.91 -4.67
N THR A 22 -4.21 2.60 -4.70
CA THR A 22 -4.55 1.69 -3.60
C THR A 22 -3.86 2.09 -2.30
N LEU A 23 -2.58 2.49 -2.35
CA LEU A 23 -1.87 2.92 -1.15
C LEU A 23 -2.48 4.21 -0.61
N TYR A 24 -2.79 5.18 -1.48
CA TYR A 24 -3.43 6.43 -1.12
C TYR A 24 -4.82 6.21 -0.49
N ASP A 25 -5.64 5.35 -1.09
CA ASP A 25 -6.95 4.99 -0.57
C ASP A 25 -6.86 4.40 0.83
N ILE A 26 -5.92 3.48 1.09
CA ILE A 26 -5.75 2.88 2.42
C ILE A 26 -5.23 3.91 3.44
N GLU A 27 -4.38 4.85 3.04
CA GLU A 27 -3.89 5.92 3.93
C GLU A 27 -5.01 6.93 4.25
N MET A 28 -5.84 7.28 3.26
CA MET A 28 -6.94 8.23 3.40
C MET A 28 -8.17 7.60 4.09
N SER A 29 -8.50 6.34 3.79
CA SER A 29 -9.61 5.60 4.39
C SER A 29 -9.37 5.28 5.87
N ALA A 30 -8.10 5.04 6.25
CA ALA A 30 -7.71 4.84 7.65
C ALA A 30 -7.95 6.08 8.51
N SER A 31 -7.96 7.28 7.90
CA SER A 31 -8.28 8.54 8.59
C SER A 31 -9.78 8.71 8.85
N LEU A 32 -10.64 8.12 8.00
CA LEU A 32 -12.10 8.19 8.11
C LEU A 32 -12.69 7.04 8.95
N THR A 33 -11.98 5.93 9.07
CA THR A 33 -12.42 4.73 9.81
C THR A 33 -11.87 4.74 11.24
N LEU A 34 -12.30 5.73 12.04
CA LEU A 34 -12.30 5.71 13.52
C LEU A 34 -11.22 4.83 14.18
N GLY A 35 -9.95 5.19 14.06
CA GLY A 35 -8.86 4.72 14.94
C GLY A 35 -8.53 3.21 14.92
N MET A 36 -9.08 2.42 14.00
CA MET A 36 -8.81 0.97 13.92
C MET A 36 -7.79 0.66 12.81
N ASN A 37 -6.52 0.95 13.06
CA ASN A 37 -5.43 0.51 12.18
C ASN A 37 -5.22 -1.01 12.36
N THR A 38 -5.86 -1.78 11.49
CA THR A 38 -5.87 -3.24 11.57
C THR A 38 -4.51 -3.83 11.17
N ALA A 39 -4.19 -5.03 11.69
CA ALA A 39 -3.00 -5.77 11.27
C ALA A 39 -2.98 -6.00 9.75
N THR A 40 -4.16 -6.18 9.15
CA THR A 40 -4.37 -6.33 7.72
C THR A 40 -3.93 -5.08 6.96
N GLU A 41 -4.45 -3.89 7.30
CA GLU A 41 -4.04 -2.64 6.62
C GLU A 41 -2.53 -2.41 6.70
N ARG A 42 -1.91 -2.72 7.84
CA ARG A 42 -0.45 -2.63 7.99
C ARG A 42 0.28 -3.54 7.01
N GLN A 43 -0.18 -4.79 6.84
CA GLN A 43 0.39 -5.73 5.87
C GLN A 43 0.23 -5.22 4.44
N HIS A 44 -0.95 -4.69 4.08
CA HIS A 44 -1.18 -4.10 2.76
C HIS A 44 -0.26 -2.91 2.50
N LYS A 45 -0.17 -1.95 3.44
CA LYS A 45 0.72 -0.79 3.34
C LYS A 45 2.19 -1.21 3.18
N GLU A 46 2.64 -2.19 3.96
CA GLU A 46 4.02 -2.67 3.89
C GLU A 46 4.35 -3.23 2.50
N VAL A 47 3.47 -4.07 1.95
CA VAL A 47 3.66 -4.67 0.63
C VAL A 47 3.60 -3.62 -0.49
N LEU A 48 2.62 -2.72 -0.45
CA LEU A 48 2.46 -1.66 -1.46
C LEU A 48 3.66 -0.71 -1.46
N ARG A 49 4.08 -0.23 -0.29
CA ARG A 49 5.27 0.63 -0.15
C ARG A 49 6.54 -0.06 -0.64
N ARG A 50 6.68 -1.36 -0.39
CA ARG A 50 7.81 -2.14 -0.87
C ARG A 50 7.82 -2.20 -2.40
N LEU A 51 6.70 -2.58 -3.02
CA LEU A 51 6.58 -2.69 -4.48
C LEU A 51 6.81 -1.35 -5.18
N LEU A 52 6.25 -0.27 -4.65
CA LEU A 52 6.43 1.08 -5.19
C LEU A 52 7.89 1.52 -5.13
N ARG A 53 8.60 1.25 -4.02
CA ARG A 53 10.04 1.51 -3.90
C ARG A 53 10.87 0.67 -4.86
N GLU A 54 10.55 -0.61 -5.04
CA GLU A 54 11.22 -1.49 -6.00
C GLU A 54 11.04 -1.00 -7.45
N ARG A 55 9.97 -0.26 -7.72
CA ARG A 55 9.69 0.38 -9.02
C ARG A 55 10.25 1.81 -9.14
N GLY A 56 10.94 2.32 -8.12
CA GLY A 56 11.55 3.64 -8.12
C GLY A 56 10.59 4.80 -7.84
N VAL A 57 9.40 4.53 -7.30
CA VAL A 57 8.44 5.57 -6.89
C VAL A 57 8.88 6.21 -5.59
N ASP A 58 8.92 7.54 -5.56
CA ASP A 58 9.14 8.30 -4.34
C ASP A 58 7.84 8.40 -3.54
N LEU A 59 7.76 7.64 -2.45
CA LEU A 59 6.57 7.60 -1.61
C LEU A 59 6.31 8.91 -0.85
N ASN A 60 7.31 9.77 -0.65
CA ASN A 60 7.08 11.04 0.04
C ASN A 60 6.27 11.98 -0.86
N SER A 61 6.57 11.98 -2.16
CA SER A 61 5.84 12.74 -3.17
C SER A 61 4.35 12.36 -3.28
N LEU A 62 3.97 11.14 -2.90
CA LEU A 62 2.57 10.69 -2.90
C LEU A 62 1.72 11.29 -1.77
N PHE A 63 2.34 11.78 -0.69
CA PHE A 63 1.63 12.27 0.49
C PHE A 63 1.97 13.71 0.84
N GLU A 64 2.92 14.33 0.15
CA GLU A 64 3.17 15.76 0.21
C GLU A 64 2.17 16.49 -0.72
N SER A 65 1.07 16.98 -0.14
CA SER A 65 0.20 18.02 -0.72
C SER A 65 0.12 19.22 0.21
#